data_AF-A0A010QZ15-F1
#
_entry.id   AF-A0A010QZ15-F1
#
_cell.length_a   1.000
_cell.length_b   1.000
_cell.length_c   1.000
_cell.angle_alpha   90.00
_cell.angle_beta   90.00
_cell.angle_gamma   90.00
#
_symmetry.space_group_name_H-M   'P 1'
#
loop_
_entity.id
_entity.type
_entity.pdbx_description
1 polymer ?
#
loop_
_entity_poly.entity_id
_entity_poly.type
_entity_poly.pdbx_seq_one_letter_code
_entity_poly.pdbx_strand_id
1 'polypeptide(L)'
;MNLPPQERIAEGNATDVTVLRFAASAPDSDAIMSNSARVFSIPFNSKNKWMLTLVHEDTVKKSSRFRIFVKGAPDSIEALDANAKMLFKDIQDKLSRNAERVVVICEKTLETVHSPGTNAFSAEFAMKALENLTVVGIIGILDPPRPEAARTVADCRRAGARFFMLRRERLVGNGRSLLLEGTSIARLLAQDWDVVCEYEEIVFSCTTPEQKLRIVNELRDRDNVVAMTGDGVNDAPALRAADVGVSVVTGSDVAIEAADLVLMDQFDSIVEAVGLGRLVFQNLQNVIAYLLPAGSWSEIWPVLVNVFFGVPLSFSVLLMIVICVFTDLFLSLSLIMEKQEIDSLSLPPRNAKQVCTHSMLFFYMWKYAGFPIHELFFLFEGYAEGYHGYTLDELTDFNATGQCVYFVTLVFLQWDNILAVHNRRLSIALVDPITKKRRNPWLIASAITSLAIAVFVTEVPGIQKLFGTVSVPIEFWLLPISLALGILFADEI
;
A
#
# COMPACT_ATOMS: atom_id res chain seq x y z
N MET A 1 7.17 37.51 7.67
CA MET A 1 8.03 37.49 6.46
C MET A 1 9.19 36.49 6.55
N ASN A 2 9.37 35.73 7.65
CA ASN A 2 10.56 34.89 7.88
C ASN A 2 10.57 33.52 7.17
N LEU A 3 9.56 33.20 6.37
CA LEU A 3 9.53 32.01 5.52
C LEU A 3 10.03 32.35 4.11
N PRO A 4 10.75 31.43 3.44
CA PRO A 4 11.15 31.62 2.05
C PRO A 4 9.93 31.91 1.17
N PRO A 5 10.03 32.75 0.12
CA PRO A 5 8.89 33.17 -0.69
C PRO A 5 8.02 32.03 -1.23
N GLN A 6 8.60 30.85 -1.45
CA GLN A 6 7.92 29.66 -1.97
C GLN A 6 6.97 29.00 -0.97
N GLU A 7 7.26 29.08 0.34
CA GLU A 7 6.48 28.42 1.41
C GLU A 7 5.44 29.35 2.04
N ARG A 8 5.34 30.60 1.56
CA ARG A 8 4.35 31.54 2.07
C ARG A 8 2.95 31.15 1.58
N ILE A 9 2.01 31.12 2.52
CA ILE A 9 0.58 31.00 2.24
C ILE A 9 0.15 32.29 1.54
N ALA A 10 -0.40 32.16 0.33
CA ALA A 10 -0.88 33.27 -0.47
C ALA A 10 -2.32 32.98 -0.92
N GLU A 11 -3.19 33.95 -0.74
CA GLU A 11 -4.59 33.85 -1.14
C GLU A 11 -4.76 34.28 -2.60
N GLY A 12 -5.36 33.42 -3.43
CA GLY A 12 -5.63 33.71 -4.82
C GLY A 12 -5.63 32.46 -5.70
N ASN A 13 -5.85 32.64 -7.00
CA ASN A 13 -5.73 31.54 -7.97
C ASN A 13 -4.27 31.07 -8.05
N ALA A 14 -4.06 29.78 -8.30
CA ALA A 14 -2.72 29.19 -8.42
C ALA A 14 -1.80 29.96 -9.38
N THR A 15 -2.34 30.45 -10.50
CA THR A 15 -1.59 31.27 -11.48
C THR A 15 -1.13 32.61 -10.90
N ASP A 16 -1.96 33.27 -10.08
CA ASP A 16 -1.63 34.56 -9.48
C ASP A 16 -0.64 34.38 -8.33
N VAL A 17 -0.83 33.33 -7.53
CA VAL A 17 0.07 32.94 -6.44
C VAL A 17 1.47 32.61 -6.98
N THR A 18 1.57 31.84 -8.06
CA THR A 18 2.88 31.50 -8.65
C THR A 18 3.60 32.73 -9.19
N VAL A 19 2.89 33.62 -9.90
CA VAL A 19 3.49 34.88 -10.39
C VAL A 19 3.89 35.79 -9.24
N LEU A 20 3.10 35.85 -8.17
CA LEU A 20 3.44 36.62 -6.96
C LEU A 20 4.69 36.08 -6.28
N ARG A 21 4.80 34.75 -6.13
CA ARG A 21 5.99 34.09 -5.56
C ARG A 21 7.24 34.33 -6.40
N PHE A 22 7.09 34.30 -7.73
CA PHE A 22 8.17 34.63 -8.66
C PHE A 22 8.59 36.10 -8.51
N ALA A 23 7.64 37.04 -8.48
CA ALA A 23 7.92 38.45 -8.27
C ALA A 23 8.58 38.73 -6.91
N ALA A 24 8.15 38.04 -5.85
CA ALA A 24 8.73 38.14 -4.52
C ALA A 24 10.17 37.60 -4.41
N SER A 25 10.61 36.79 -5.38
CA SER A 25 12.01 36.34 -5.46
C SER A 25 12.96 37.40 -6.03
N ALA A 26 12.43 38.43 -6.68
CA ALA A 26 13.22 39.55 -7.19
C ALA A 26 13.59 40.54 -6.07
N PRO A 27 14.81 41.12 -6.09
CA PRO A 27 15.18 42.20 -5.18
C PRO A 27 14.27 43.41 -5.39
N ASP A 28 13.90 44.10 -4.30
CA ASP A 28 13.03 45.30 -4.25
C ASP A 28 11.52 45.12 -4.51
N SER A 29 10.99 43.90 -4.55
CA SER A 29 9.56 43.64 -4.77
C SER A 29 8.62 44.36 -3.78
N ASP A 30 8.94 44.36 -2.48
CA ASP A 30 8.14 45.02 -1.45
C ASP A 30 8.14 46.56 -1.60
N ALA A 31 9.25 47.14 -2.05
CA ALA A 31 9.38 48.58 -2.31
C ALA A 31 8.63 49.00 -3.58
N ILE A 32 8.59 48.14 -4.60
CA ILE A 32 7.80 48.37 -5.82
C ILE A 32 6.30 48.35 -5.49
N MET A 33 5.84 47.41 -4.66
CA MET A 33 4.44 47.36 -4.25
C MET A 33 4.02 48.59 -3.44
N SER A 34 4.85 49.05 -2.49
CA SER A 34 4.53 50.22 -1.67
C SER A 34 4.54 51.54 -2.45
N ASN A 35 5.41 51.66 -3.46
CA ASN A 35 5.50 52.84 -4.32
C ASN A 35 4.40 52.89 -5.39
N SER A 36 3.76 51.76 -5.70
CA SER A 36 2.73 51.65 -6.74
C SER A 36 1.31 51.88 -6.20
N ALA A 37 0.81 53.12 -6.24
CA ALA A 37 -0.57 53.42 -5.85
C ALA A 37 -1.57 52.98 -6.95
N ARG A 38 -2.34 51.92 -6.67
CA ARG A 38 -3.40 51.42 -7.57
C ARG A 38 -4.59 52.37 -7.58
N VAL A 39 -5.01 52.80 -8.77
CA VAL A 39 -6.14 53.73 -8.96
C VAL A 39 -7.39 52.97 -9.39
N PHE A 40 -7.23 52.03 -10.30
CA PHE A 40 -8.33 51.26 -10.88
C PHE A 40 -7.87 49.86 -11.27
N SER A 41 -8.74 48.86 -11.13
CA SER A 41 -8.45 47.49 -11.52
C SER A 41 -9.69 46.81 -12.09
N ILE A 42 -9.53 46.15 -13.23
CA ILE A 42 -10.54 45.26 -13.82
C ILE A 42 -10.12 43.83 -13.47
N PRO A 43 -10.91 43.10 -12.67
CA PRO A 43 -10.61 41.71 -12.34
C PRO A 43 -10.70 40.82 -13.59
N PHE A 44 -10.03 39.68 -13.54
CA PHE A 44 -10.09 38.71 -14.62
C PHE A 44 -11.53 38.26 -14.90
N ASN A 45 -11.93 38.32 -16.18
CA ASN A 45 -13.24 37.83 -16.63
C ASN A 45 -13.05 36.72 -17.66
N SER A 46 -13.69 35.57 -17.46
CA SER A 46 -13.61 34.39 -18.34
C SER A 46 -14.03 34.66 -19.78
N LYS A 47 -14.92 35.63 -20.03
CA LYS A 47 -15.31 36.03 -21.39
C LYS A 47 -14.20 36.78 -22.11
N ASN A 48 -13.51 37.66 -21.38
CA ASN A 48 -12.49 38.56 -21.93
C ASN A 48 -11.09 37.93 -21.90
N LYS A 49 -10.84 36.99 -20.98
CA LYS A 49 -9.56 36.28 -20.78
C LYS A 49 -8.35 37.18 -20.44
N TRP A 50 -8.59 38.39 -19.94
CA TRP A 50 -7.56 39.30 -19.46
C TRP A 50 -7.97 40.02 -18.16
N MET A 51 -6.97 40.54 -17.47
CA MET A 51 -7.04 41.37 -16.26
C MET A 51 -6.25 42.65 -16.51
N LEU A 52 -6.68 43.78 -15.95
CA LEU A 52 -6.01 45.06 -16.11
C LEU A 52 -5.89 45.77 -14.76
N THR A 53 -4.73 46.37 -14.50
CA THR A 53 -4.52 47.29 -13.36
C THR A 53 -3.94 48.61 -13.85
N LEU A 54 -4.44 49.72 -13.31
CA LEU A 54 -3.95 51.07 -13.56
C LEU A 54 -3.29 51.65 -12.31
N VAL A 55 -2.09 52.17 -12.49
CA VAL A 55 -1.18 52.66 -11.44
C VAL A 55 -0.68 54.07 -11.83
N HIS A 56 -0.45 54.93 -10.85
CA HIS A 56 0.24 56.21 -11.09
C HIS A 56 1.72 55.98 -11.44
N GLU A 57 2.25 56.74 -12.40
CA GLU A 57 3.67 56.66 -12.77
C GLU A 57 4.59 57.27 -11.70
N ASP A 58 4.14 58.33 -11.01
CA ASP A 58 4.89 58.98 -9.93
C ASP A 58 4.23 58.78 -8.56
N THR A 59 5.05 58.72 -7.50
CA THR A 59 4.61 58.71 -6.09
C THR A 59 3.87 59.99 -5.68
N VAL A 60 3.96 61.05 -6.49
CA VAL A 60 3.25 62.31 -6.30
C VAL A 60 1.91 62.24 -7.04
N LYS A 61 0.80 62.26 -6.28
CA LYS A 61 -0.62 62.19 -6.73
C LYS A 61 -1.09 63.33 -7.66
N LYS A 62 -0.21 63.94 -8.46
CA LYS A 62 -0.49 65.12 -9.31
C LYS A 62 -0.08 64.98 -10.78
N SER A 63 0.56 63.89 -11.22
CA SER A 63 0.86 63.71 -12.65
C SER A 63 -0.32 63.10 -13.41
N SER A 64 -0.63 63.64 -14.58
CA SER A 64 -1.66 63.14 -15.52
C SER A 64 -1.19 61.92 -16.33
N ARG A 65 -0.15 61.21 -15.83
CA ARG A 65 0.46 60.04 -16.44
C ARG A 65 0.15 58.80 -15.63
N PHE A 66 -0.43 57.82 -16.31
CA PHE A 66 -0.83 56.54 -15.73
C PHE A 66 -0.16 55.40 -16.48
N ARG A 67 0.26 54.38 -15.73
CA ARG A 67 0.73 53.10 -16.29
C ARG A 67 -0.36 52.05 -16.17
N ILE A 68 -0.59 51.37 -17.27
CA ILE A 68 -1.55 50.28 -17.41
C ILE A 68 -0.76 48.99 -17.53
N PHE A 69 -1.08 48.04 -16.67
CA PHE A 69 -0.57 46.68 -16.74
C PHE A 69 -1.71 45.73 -17.11
N VAL A 70 -1.53 44.97 -18.18
CA VAL A 70 -2.49 43.97 -18.65
C VAL A 70 -1.84 42.59 -18.58
N LYS A 71 -2.56 41.63 -18.02
CA LYS A 71 -2.20 40.22 -17.99
C LYS A 71 -3.31 39.41 -18.66
N GLY A 72 -2.98 38.52 -19.58
CA GLY A 72 -4.01 37.75 -20.29
C GLY A 72 -3.49 36.55 -21.07
N ALA A 73 -4.43 35.87 -21.72
CA ALA A 73 -4.13 34.81 -22.68
C ALA A 73 -3.47 35.37 -23.95
N PRO A 74 -2.55 34.61 -24.57
CA PRO A 74 -1.85 35.04 -25.78
C PRO A 74 -2.78 35.34 -26.96
N ASP A 75 -3.90 34.62 -27.07
CA ASP A 75 -4.85 34.75 -28.19
C ASP A 75 -5.67 36.05 -28.16
N SER A 76 -5.64 36.80 -27.05
CA SER A 76 -6.47 38.00 -26.84
C SER A 76 -5.77 39.30 -27.22
N ILE A 77 -4.53 39.25 -27.74
CA ILE A 77 -3.72 40.44 -28.04
C ILE A 77 -3.61 40.60 -29.57
N GLU A 78 -4.32 41.57 -30.14
CA GLU A 78 -4.45 41.71 -31.60
C GLU A 78 -3.40 42.62 -32.27
N ALA A 79 -2.71 43.47 -31.50
CA ALA A 79 -1.85 44.54 -32.03
C ALA A 79 -0.34 44.26 -31.87
N LEU A 80 0.20 43.40 -32.75
CA LEU A 80 1.65 43.15 -32.87
C LEU A 80 2.07 43.28 -34.34
N ASP A 81 3.27 43.81 -34.58
CA ASP A 81 3.90 43.86 -35.90
C ASP A 81 4.10 42.44 -36.47
N ALA A 82 4.10 42.29 -37.81
CA ALA A 82 4.17 40.97 -38.45
C ALA A 82 5.39 40.12 -38.03
N ASN A 83 6.56 40.76 -37.86
CA ASN A 83 7.78 40.09 -37.38
C ASN A 83 7.69 39.73 -35.89
N ALA A 84 7.08 40.60 -35.07
CA ALA A 84 6.88 40.36 -33.65
C ALA A 84 5.85 39.23 -33.42
N LYS A 85 4.81 39.12 -34.25
CA LYS A 85 3.83 38.02 -34.24
C LYS A 85 4.49 36.67 -34.50
N MET A 86 5.43 36.60 -35.45
CA MET A 86 6.15 35.35 -35.73
C MET A 86 7.03 34.93 -34.55
N LEU A 87 7.85 35.84 -34.02
CA LEU A 87 8.70 35.55 -32.86
C LEU A 87 7.87 35.17 -31.63
N PHE A 88 6.77 35.87 -31.39
CA PHE A 88 5.85 35.60 -30.28
C PHE A 88 5.24 34.20 -30.41
N LYS A 89 4.81 33.82 -31.61
CA LYS A 89 4.26 32.50 -31.89
C LYS A 89 5.29 31.40 -31.69
N ASP A 90 6.54 31.61 -32.12
CA ASP A 90 7.61 30.63 -31.91
C ASP A 90 7.91 30.42 -30.41
N ILE A 91 7.94 31.49 -29.61
CA ILE A 91 8.13 31.39 -28.15
C ILE A 91 6.92 30.72 -27.50
N GLN A 92 5.70 31.11 -27.88
CA GLN A 92 4.47 30.49 -27.39
C GLN A 92 4.45 28.99 -27.70
N ASP A 93 4.78 28.61 -28.93
CA ASP A 93 4.84 27.21 -29.36
C ASP A 93 5.92 26.43 -28.59
N LYS A 94 7.08 27.06 -28.34
CA LYS A 94 8.16 26.45 -27.55
C LYS A 94 7.73 26.19 -26.09
N LEU A 95 7.13 27.18 -25.44
CA LEU A 95 6.64 27.05 -24.06
C LEU A 95 5.47 26.04 -23.99
N SER A 96 4.58 26.05 -24.99
CA SER A 96 3.48 25.09 -25.09
C SER A 96 3.98 23.66 -25.29
N ARG A 97 5.06 23.45 -26.04
CA ARG A 97 5.71 22.13 -26.20
C ARG A 97 6.27 21.58 -24.90
N ASN A 98 6.68 22.46 -23.98
CA ASN A 98 7.16 22.07 -22.65
C ASN A 98 6.01 21.86 -21.64
N ALA A 99 4.75 21.91 -22.09
CA ALA A 99 3.55 21.87 -21.23
C ALA A 99 3.50 23.03 -20.21
N GLU A 100 4.05 24.19 -20.57
CA GLU A 100 4.00 25.38 -19.71
C GLU A 100 2.74 26.19 -20.03
N ARG A 101 1.99 26.58 -18.98
CA ARG A 101 0.87 27.51 -19.11
C ARG A 101 1.40 28.91 -19.41
N VAL A 102 1.15 29.38 -20.63
CA VAL A 102 1.64 30.66 -21.14
C VAL A 102 0.73 31.82 -20.71
N VAL A 103 1.32 32.86 -20.13
CA VAL A 103 0.66 34.12 -19.74
C VAL A 103 1.44 35.28 -20.33
N VAL A 104 0.75 36.23 -20.94
CA VAL A 104 1.37 37.43 -21.53
C VAL A 104 1.19 38.62 -20.61
N ILE A 105 2.23 39.44 -20.51
CA ILE A 105 2.23 40.71 -19.79
C ILE A 105 2.44 41.84 -20.77
N CYS A 106 1.55 42.82 -20.73
CA CYS A 106 1.62 44.03 -21.52
C CYS A 106 1.63 45.27 -20.63
N GLU A 107 2.33 46.31 -21.05
CA GLU A 107 2.36 47.63 -20.43
C GLU A 107 1.92 48.69 -21.44
N LYS A 108 1.31 49.76 -20.93
CA LYS A 108 1.05 50.97 -21.70
C LYS A 108 1.08 52.19 -20.78
N THR A 109 1.73 53.26 -21.23
CA THR A 109 1.62 54.57 -20.58
C THR A 109 0.50 55.37 -21.23
N LEU A 110 -0.43 55.87 -20.43
CA LEU A 110 -1.57 56.69 -20.84
C LEU A 110 -1.45 58.08 -20.23
N GLU A 111 -1.49 59.10 -21.08
CA GLU A 111 -1.70 60.50 -20.67
C GLU A 111 -3.20 60.80 -20.77
N THR A 112 -3.85 61.17 -19.67
CA THR A 112 -5.27 61.53 -19.67
C THR A 112 -5.45 63.04 -19.51
N VAL A 113 -6.38 63.58 -20.28
CA VAL A 113 -6.77 65.00 -20.17
C VAL A 113 -7.67 65.24 -18.95
N HIS A 114 -8.41 64.20 -18.54
CA HIS A 114 -9.37 64.24 -17.43
C HIS A 114 -8.80 63.65 -16.13
N SER A 115 -9.22 64.21 -14.99
CA SER A 115 -8.88 63.72 -13.66
C SER A 115 -9.56 62.38 -13.33
N PRO A 116 -8.91 61.49 -12.57
CA PRO A 116 -9.47 60.20 -12.20
C PRO A 116 -10.76 60.35 -11.37
N GLY A 117 -11.77 59.50 -11.64
CA GLY A 117 -13.05 59.47 -10.90
C GLY A 117 -14.24 60.18 -11.59
N THR A 118 -14.03 60.81 -12.75
CA THR A 118 -15.13 61.40 -13.55
C THR A 118 -15.68 60.40 -14.58
N ASN A 119 -16.96 60.48 -14.93
CA ASN A 119 -17.57 59.66 -16.01
C ASN A 119 -16.88 59.85 -17.38
N ALA A 120 -16.28 61.01 -17.62
CA ALA A 120 -15.47 61.28 -18.81
C ALA A 120 -14.16 60.47 -18.82
N PHE A 121 -13.54 60.28 -17.65
CA PHE A 121 -12.32 59.48 -17.51
C PHE A 121 -12.60 58.00 -17.76
N SER A 122 -13.71 57.45 -17.24
CA SER A 122 -14.05 56.05 -17.48
C SER A 122 -14.38 55.74 -18.95
N ALA A 123 -15.03 56.68 -19.65
CA ALA A 123 -15.31 56.55 -21.09
C ALA A 123 -14.04 56.67 -21.95
N GLU A 124 -13.17 57.64 -21.65
CA GLU A 124 -11.87 57.80 -22.33
C GLU A 124 -10.96 56.60 -22.09
N PHE A 125 -10.96 56.09 -20.86
CA PHE A 125 -10.20 54.91 -20.46
C PHE A 125 -10.68 53.63 -21.17
N ALA A 126 -12.00 53.38 -21.22
CA ALA A 126 -12.55 52.19 -21.87
C ALA A 126 -12.19 52.11 -23.37
N MET A 127 -12.14 53.25 -24.06
CA MET A 127 -11.76 53.30 -25.47
C MET A 127 -10.24 53.19 -25.68
N LYS A 128 -9.43 53.90 -24.88
CA LYS A 128 -7.98 53.98 -25.10
C LYS A 128 -7.17 52.88 -24.41
N ALA A 129 -7.72 52.14 -23.45
CA ALA A 129 -6.94 51.19 -22.64
C ALA A 129 -6.48 49.95 -23.41
N LEU A 130 -7.25 49.49 -24.39
CA LEU A 130 -7.02 48.22 -25.10
C LEU A 130 -6.29 48.38 -26.44
N GLU A 131 -6.26 49.58 -27.01
CA GLU A 131 -5.55 49.85 -28.26
C GLU A 131 -4.03 50.03 -28.02
N ASN A 132 -3.19 49.51 -28.92
CA ASN A 132 -1.72 49.72 -28.90
C ASN A 132 -1.03 49.36 -27.57
N LEU A 133 -1.29 48.17 -27.04
CA LEU A 133 -0.57 47.63 -25.88
C LEU A 133 0.85 47.21 -26.28
N THR A 134 1.85 47.49 -25.43
CA THR A 134 3.22 47.03 -25.64
C THR A 134 3.44 45.72 -24.89
N VAL A 135 3.81 44.64 -25.58
CA VAL A 135 4.14 43.37 -24.92
C VAL A 135 5.50 43.51 -24.24
N VAL A 136 5.53 43.29 -22.92
CA VAL A 136 6.75 43.37 -22.11
C VAL A 136 7.41 41.99 -22.00
N GLY A 137 6.60 40.94 -21.85
CA GLY A 137 7.13 39.59 -21.70
C GLY A 137 6.07 38.50 -21.65
N ILE A 138 6.57 37.26 -21.70
CA ILE A 138 5.79 36.02 -21.65
C ILE A 138 6.29 35.21 -20.46
N ILE A 139 5.37 34.69 -19.66
CA ILE A 139 5.66 33.81 -18.53
C ILE A 139 5.09 32.43 -18.85
N GLY A 140 5.95 31.41 -18.81
CA GLY A 140 5.53 30.00 -18.76
C GLY A 140 5.43 29.53 -17.31
N ILE A 141 4.29 28.96 -16.95
CA ILE A 141 4.05 28.40 -15.62
C ILE A 141 3.94 26.89 -15.77
N LEU A 142 4.84 26.16 -15.14
CA LEU A 142 4.81 24.70 -15.06
C LEU A 142 4.47 24.27 -13.63
N ASP A 143 3.74 23.17 -13.50
CA ASP A 143 3.67 22.42 -12.25
C ASP A 143 4.82 21.39 -12.23
N PRO A 144 5.89 21.64 -11.46
CA PRO A 144 7.06 20.76 -11.48
C PRO A 144 6.72 19.41 -10.84
N PRO A 145 7.16 18.29 -11.43
CA PRO A 145 7.02 16.99 -10.77
C PRO A 145 7.82 16.97 -9.47
N ARG A 146 7.32 16.24 -8.46
CA ARG A 146 8.06 16.05 -7.20
C ARG A 146 9.43 15.38 -7.49
N PRO A 147 10.52 15.81 -6.84
CA PRO A 147 11.87 15.31 -7.13
C PRO A 147 12.02 13.80 -6.85
N GLU A 148 11.24 13.29 -5.91
CA GLU A 148 11.16 11.88 -5.50
C GLU A 148 10.36 11.01 -6.48
N ALA A 149 9.37 11.58 -7.19
CA ALA A 149 8.44 10.80 -8.02
C ALA A 149 9.15 10.00 -9.12
N ALA A 150 10.20 10.56 -9.72
CA ALA A 150 10.98 9.86 -10.74
C ALA A 150 11.68 8.61 -10.19
N ARG A 151 12.17 8.66 -8.95
CA ARG A 151 12.80 7.51 -8.29
C ARG A 151 11.75 6.45 -7.93
N THR A 152 10.64 6.87 -7.33
CA THR A 152 9.51 5.99 -6.97
C THR A 152 8.98 5.22 -8.17
N VAL A 153 8.75 5.90 -9.30
CA VAL A 153 8.30 5.25 -10.55
C VAL A 153 9.33 4.25 -11.07
N ALA A 154 10.62 4.59 -11.00
CA ALA A 154 11.69 3.68 -11.40
C ALA A 154 11.78 2.44 -10.49
N ASP A 155 11.61 2.60 -9.18
CA ASP A 155 11.67 1.51 -8.20
C ASP A 155 10.47 0.57 -8.33
N CYS A 156 9.27 1.10 -8.47
CA CYS A 156 8.08 0.31 -8.77
C CYS A 156 8.20 -0.43 -10.12
N ARG A 157 8.83 0.19 -11.12
CA ARG A 157 9.10 -0.47 -12.41
C ARG A 157 10.06 -1.65 -12.25
N ARG A 158 11.14 -1.48 -11.46
CA ARG A 158 12.04 -2.59 -11.12
C ARG A 158 11.32 -3.72 -10.37
N ALA A 159 10.28 -3.39 -9.59
CA ALA A 159 9.44 -4.35 -8.90
C ALA A 159 8.40 -5.06 -9.82
N GLY A 160 8.39 -4.75 -11.12
CA GLY A 160 7.53 -5.35 -12.13
C GLY A 160 6.17 -4.66 -12.33
N ALA A 161 5.94 -3.51 -11.70
CA ALA A 161 4.68 -2.77 -11.86
C ALA A 161 4.66 -2.01 -13.20
N ARG A 162 3.52 -2.08 -13.91
CA ARG A 162 3.23 -1.26 -15.09
C ARG A 162 2.65 0.09 -14.65
N PHE A 163 3.03 1.16 -15.34
CA PHE A 163 2.60 2.51 -14.99
C PHE A 163 1.69 3.10 -16.05
N PHE A 164 0.51 3.51 -15.62
CA PHE A 164 -0.47 4.23 -16.42
C PHE A 164 -0.60 5.64 -15.87
N MET A 165 -0.26 6.66 -16.67
CA MET A 165 -0.37 8.06 -16.24
C MET A 165 -1.67 8.67 -16.74
N LEU A 166 -2.49 9.18 -15.83
CA LEU A 166 -3.74 9.90 -16.13
C LEU A 166 -3.50 11.40 -15.93
N ARG A 167 -3.42 12.18 -17.02
CA ARG A 167 -3.23 13.63 -16.96
C ARG A 167 -4.31 14.38 -17.74
N ARG A 168 -4.49 15.66 -17.43
CA ARG A 168 -5.38 16.56 -18.19
C ARG A 168 -4.68 17.25 -19.38
N GLU A 169 -3.35 17.22 -19.44
CA GLU A 169 -2.54 17.98 -20.41
C GLU A 169 -1.87 17.08 -21.45
N ARG A 170 -1.56 17.66 -22.61
CA ARG A 170 -1.01 16.97 -23.77
C ARG A 170 0.50 16.79 -23.63
N LEU A 171 0.99 15.55 -23.72
CA LEU A 171 2.41 15.23 -23.74
C LEU A 171 2.78 14.57 -25.07
N VAL A 172 3.99 14.82 -25.57
CA VAL A 172 4.52 14.15 -26.77
C VAL A 172 5.51 13.08 -26.32
N GLY A 173 5.15 11.81 -26.49
CA GLY A 173 5.95 10.65 -26.10
C GLY A 173 6.88 10.14 -27.21
N ASN A 174 7.97 9.46 -26.82
CA ASN A 174 8.99 8.90 -27.72
C ASN A 174 8.87 7.35 -27.74
N GLY A 175 8.50 6.78 -28.89
CA GLY A 175 8.84 5.43 -29.39
C GLY A 175 8.38 4.14 -28.67
N ARG A 176 8.10 4.14 -27.36
CA ARG A 176 7.61 2.95 -26.60
C ARG A 176 6.40 3.22 -25.71
N SER A 177 5.94 4.47 -25.69
CA SER A 177 4.81 4.93 -24.91
C SER A 177 3.62 5.24 -25.82
N LEU A 178 2.43 4.81 -25.39
CA LEU A 178 1.18 5.10 -26.08
C LEU A 178 0.51 6.31 -25.43
N LEU A 179 0.21 7.35 -26.21
CA LEU A 179 -0.59 8.49 -25.76
C LEU A 179 -2.03 8.32 -26.25
N LEU A 180 -2.99 8.29 -25.33
CA LEU A 180 -4.42 8.25 -25.64
C LEU A 180 -5.10 9.51 -25.12
N GLU A 181 -5.74 10.26 -26.02
CA GLU A 181 -6.54 11.43 -25.65
C GLU A 181 -7.97 11.01 -25.28
N GLY A 182 -8.60 11.69 -24.32
CA GLY A 182 -9.96 11.40 -23.84
C GLY A 182 -11.03 11.32 -24.92
N THR A 183 -10.88 12.07 -26.03
CA THR A 183 -11.76 12.00 -27.19
C THR A 183 -11.70 10.65 -27.91
N SER A 184 -10.53 10.00 -27.89
CA SER A 184 -10.29 8.70 -28.51
C SER A 184 -10.77 7.56 -27.61
N ILE A 185 -10.63 7.70 -26.29
CA ILE A 185 -11.07 6.72 -25.29
C ILE A 185 -12.56 6.41 -25.41
N ALA A 186 -13.39 7.42 -25.71
CA ALA A 186 -14.81 7.24 -25.91
C ALA A 186 -15.15 6.31 -27.10
N ARG A 187 -14.26 6.21 -28.09
CA ARG A 187 -14.45 5.40 -29.30
C ARG A 187 -13.84 4.00 -29.21
N LEU A 188 -13.01 3.73 -28.19
CA LEU A 188 -12.38 2.43 -28.00
C LEU A 188 -13.44 1.38 -27.61
N LEU A 189 -13.42 0.25 -28.32
CA LEU A 189 -14.17 -0.96 -28.01
C LEU A 189 -13.37 -1.83 -27.03
N ALA A 190 -14.02 -2.83 -26.42
CA ALA A 190 -13.36 -3.76 -25.51
C ALA A 190 -12.13 -4.44 -26.15
N GLN A 191 -12.18 -4.80 -27.43
CA GLN A 191 -11.05 -5.45 -28.12
C GLN A 191 -9.85 -4.53 -28.30
N ASP A 192 -10.07 -3.22 -28.44
CA ASP A 192 -8.97 -2.26 -28.58
C ASP A 192 -8.18 -2.14 -27.28
N TRP A 193 -8.85 -2.35 -26.12
CA TRP A 193 -8.19 -2.32 -24.82
C TRP A 193 -7.21 -3.47 -24.63
N ASP A 194 -7.41 -4.61 -25.28
CA ASP A 194 -6.47 -5.74 -25.21
C ASP A 194 -5.12 -5.33 -25.82
N VAL A 195 -5.15 -4.66 -26.97
CA VAL A 195 -3.97 -4.12 -27.65
C VAL A 195 -3.34 -2.98 -26.85
N VAL A 196 -4.16 -2.09 -26.29
CA VAL A 196 -3.68 -1.00 -25.43
C VAL A 196 -2.91 -1.57 -24.23
N CYS A 197 -3.42 -2.63 -23.61
CA CYS A 197 -2.80 -3.24 -22.43
C CYS A 197 -1.48 -4.00 -22.72
N GLU A 198 -1.14 -4.28 -23.98
CA GLU A 198 0.16 -4.85 -24.35
C GLU A 198 1.31 -3.85 -24.22
N TYR A 199 1.01 -2.54 -24.27
CA TYR A 199 2.04 -1.50 -24.11
C TYR A 199 2.52 -1.39 -22.65
N GLU A 200 3.83 -1.26 -22.47
CA GLU A 200 4.44 -1.10 -21.15
C GLU A 200 4.18 0.29 -20.52
N GLU A 201 4.09 1.32 -21.36
CA GLU A 201 3.91 2.71 -20.93
C GLU A 201 2.73 3.34 -21.66
N ILE A 202 1.74 3.82 -20.90
CA ILE A 202 0.55 4.46 -21.46
C ILE A 202 0.26 5.76 -20.71
N VAL A 203 0.02 6.81 -21.47
CA VAL A 203 -0.37 8.12 -20.97
C VAL A 203 -1.76 8.45 -21.51
N PHE A 204 -2.71 8.55 -20.60
CA PHE A 204 -4.04 9.05 -20.90
C PHE A 204 -4.07 10.56 -20.64
N SER A 205 -4.43 11.34 -21.65
CA SER A 205 -4.47 12.81 -21.57
C SER A 205 -5.89 13.34 -21.77
N CYS A 206 -6.18 14.51 -21.21
CA CYS A 206 -7.48 15.20 -21.33
C CYS A 206 -8.70 14.34 -20.93
N THR A 207 -8.57 13.47 -19.92
CA THR A 207 -9.64 12.53 -19.52
C THR A 207 -10.69 13.17 -18.60
N THR A 208 -11.96 12.81 -18.76
CA THR A 208 -13.03 13.14 -17.81
C THR A 208 -13.06 12.18 -16.60
N PRO A 209 -13.72 12.54 -15.48
CA PRO A 209 -13.86 11.64 -14.32
C PRO A 209 -14.46 10.27 -14.67
N GLU A 210 -15.49 10.24 -15.53
CA GLU A 210 -16.14 9.01 -15.98
C GLU A 210 -15.19 8.14 -16.81
N GLN A 211 -14.32 8.77 -17.60
CA GLN A 211 -13.31 8.08 -18.39
C GLN A 211 -12.22 7.47 -17.52
N LYS A 212 -11.81 8.13 -16.43
CA LYS A 212 -10.86 7.56 -15.46
C LYS A 212 -11.43 6.31 -14.82
N LEU A 213 -12.69 6.35 -14.40
CA LEU A 213 -13.39 5.18 -13.86
C LEU A 213 -13.46 4.05 -14.89
N ARG A 214 -13.77 4.37 -16.15
CA ARG A 214 -13.78 3.37 -17.23
C ARG A 214 -12.41 2.72 -17.42
N ILE A 215 -11.33 3.49 -17.42
CA ILE A 215 -9.96 2.97 -17.54
C ILE A 215 -9.66 1.98 -16.42
N VAL A 216 -9.98 2.33 -15.17
CA VAL A 216 -9.75 1.46 -14.01
C VAL A 216 -10.52 0.14 -14.16
N ASN A 217 -11.79 0.19 -14.53
CA ASN A 217 -12.59 -1.02 -14.73
C ASN A 217 -12.07 -1.89 -15.89
N GLU A 218 -11.72 -1.30 -17.03
CA GLU A 218 -11.20 -2.06 -18.17
C GLU A 218 -9.86 -2.75 -17.86
N LEU A 219 -9.00 -2.11 -17.05
CA LEU A 219 -7.76 -2.74 -16.58
C LEU A 219 -8.03 -3.89 -15.61
N ARG A 220 -8.99 -3.71 -14.71
CA ARG A 220 -9.39 -4.69 -13.69
C ARG A 220 -10.09 -5.92 -14.30
N ASP A 221 -10.97 -5.71 -15.29
CA ASP A 221 -11.67 -6.78 -16.00
C ASP A 221 -10.73 -7.74 -16.74
N ARG A 222 -9.46 -7.33 -16.94
CA ARG A 222 -8.38 -8.10 -17.58
C ARG A 222 -7.44 -8.76 -16.58
N ASP A 223 -7.93 -9.02 -15.36
CA ASP A 223 -7.20 -9.71 -14.29
C ASP A 223 -5.93 -8.98 -13.83
N ASN A 224 -5.89 -7.65 -14.00
CA ASN A 224 -4.84 -6.81 -13.41
C ASN A 224 -5.32 -6.27 -12.06
N VAL A 225 -4.42 -6.26 -11.07
CA VAL A 225 -4.64 -5.54 -9.81
C VAL A 225 -4.28 -4.07 -10.03
N VAL A 226 -5.25 -3.18 -9.88
CA VAL A 226 -5.11 -1.76 -10.20
C VAL A 226 -5.05 -0.94 -8.92
N ALA A 227 -3.94 -0.25 -8.72
CA ALA A 227 -3.81 0.81 -7.73
C ALA A 227 -3.93 2.18 -8.40
N MET A 228 -4.78 3.07 -7.89
CA MET A 228 -4.95 4.42 -8.41
C MET A 228 -4.48 5.45 -7.40
N THR A 229 -3.62 6.38 -7.82
CA THR A 229 -3.20 7.53 -7.00
C THR A 229 -3.86 8.81 -7.51
N GLY A 230 -4.49 9.59 -6.64
CA GLY A 230 -5.13 10.85 -7.02
C GLY A 230 -5.32 11.80 -5.83
N ASP A 231 -5.45 13.09 -6.12
CA ASP A 231 -5.60 14.15 -5.13
C ASP A 231 -6.86 14.99 -5.34
N GLY A 232 -7.44 14.95 -6.55
CA GLY A 232 -8.59 15.77 -6.93
C GLY A 232 -9.94 15.11 -6.69
N VAL A 233 -10.98 15.93 -6.54
CA VAL A 233 -12.39 15.48 -6.46
C VAL A 233 -12.80 14.65 -7.70
N ASN A 234 -12.18 14.95 -8.84
CA ASN A 234 -12.39 14.24 -10.11
C ASN A 234 -11.88 12.78 -10.10
N ASP A 235 -10.98 12.47 -9.17
CA ASP A 235 -10.36 11.15 -9.06
C ASP A 235 -11.13 10.23 -8.12
N ALA A 236 -12.01 10.77 -7.27
CA ALA A 236 -12.75 10.02 -6.27
C ALA A 236 -13.54 8.82 -6.81
N PRO A 237 -14.29 8.92 -7.94
CA PRO A 237 -15.00 7.76 -8.48
C PRO A 237 -14.06 6.62 -8.90
N ALA A 238 -12.90 6.97 -9.43
CA ALA A 238 -11.93 6.01 -9.95
C ALA A 238 -11.02 5.47 -8.82
N LEU A 239 -10.72 6.27 -7.80
CA LEU A 239 -10.06 5.83 -6.56
C LEU A 239 -10.87 4.72 -5.88
N ARG A 240 -12.19 4.90 -5.78
CA ARG A 240 -13.09 3.93 -5.16
C ARG A 240 -13.34 2.68 -6.00
N ALA A 241 -13.15 2.76 -7.32
CA ALA A 241 -13.32 1.63 -8.23
C ALA A 241 -12.06 0.75 -8.34
N ALA A 242 -10.89 1.32 -8.00
CA ALA A 242 -9.62 0.62 -8.00
C ALA A 242 -9.57 -0.44 -6.89
N ASP A 243 -8.69 -1.44 -7.02
CA ASP A 243 -8.50 -2.44 -5.97
C ASP A 243 -7.81 -1.82 -4.73
N VAL A 244 -6.99 -0.78 -4.95
CA VAL A 244 -6.44 0.07 -3.90
C VAL A 244 -6.44 1.53 -4.35
N GLY A 245 -7.25 2.36 -3.71
CA GLY A 245 -7.22 3.82 -3.87
C GLY A 245 -6.17 4.47 -2.97
N VAL A 246 -5.31 5.32 -3.51
CA VAL A 246 -4.25 6.02 -2.77
C VAL A 246 -4.42 7.54 -2.91
N SER A 247 -4.52 8.24 -1.80
CA SER A 247 -4.59 9.71 -1.75
C SER A 247 -3.45 10.29 -0.92
N VAL A 248 -3.17 11.57 -1.11
CA VAL A 248 -2.19 12.33 -0.32
C VAL A 248 -2.95 13.25 0.64
N VAL A 249 -2.40 13.52 1.82
CA VAL A 249 -3.03 14.43 2.81
C VAL A 249 -3.32 15.83 2.27
N THR A 250 -2.58 16.28 1.25
CA THR A 250 -2.81 17.56 0.56
C THR A 250 -3.95 17.52 -0.46
N GLY A 251 -4.53 16.33 -0.69
CA GLY A 251 -5.65 16.12 -1.60
C GLY A 251 -6.95 16.69 -1.05
N SER A 252 -7.97 16.72 -1.91
CA SER A 252 -9.32 17.12 -1.52
C SER A 252 -9.94 16.12 -0.53
N ASP A 253 -10.79 16.61 0.38
CA ASP A 253 -11.48 15.78 1.37
C ASP A 253 -12.24 14.61 0.72
N VAL A 254 -12.85 14.87 -0.45
CA VAL A 254 -13.57 13.85 -1.22
C VAL A 254 -12.63 12.75 -1.74
N ALA A 255 -11.40 13.10 -2.12
CA ALA A 255 -10.41 12.13 -2.56
C ALA A 255 -9.84 11.32 -1.38
N ILE A 256 -9.66 11.95 -0.21
CA ILE A 256 -9.21 11.29 1.02
C ILE A 256 -10.25 10.27 1.50
N GLU A 257 -11.52 10.65 1.54
CA GLU A 257 -12.64 9.75 1.90
C GLU A 257 -12.85 8.61 0.88
N ALA A 258 -12.46 8.81 -0.38
CA ALA A 258 -12.59 7.80 -1.42
C ALA A 258 -11.40 6.82 -1.48
N ALA A 259 -10.28 7.11 -0.80
CA ALA A 259 -9.06 6.30 -0.85
C ALA A 259 -8.99 5.29 0.31
N ASP A 260 -8.42 4.12 0.03
CA ASP A 260 -8.16 3.08 1.04
C ASP A 260 -6.86 3.34 1.81
N LEU A 261 -5.89 4.02 1.17
CA LEU A 261 -4.60 4.38 1.75
C LEU A 261 -4.37 5.89 1.60
N VAL A 262 -4.03 6.54 2.72
CA VAL A 262 -3.72 7.97 2.74
C VAL A 262 -2.27 8.18 3.12
N LEU A 263 -1.51 8.84 2.24
CA LEU A 263 -0.11 9.18 2.44
C LEU A 263 0.00 10.49 3.21
N MET A 264 0.62 10.43 4.38
CA MET A 264 0.81 11.59 5.25
C MET A 264 1.90 12.54 4.74
N ASP A 265 2.98 12.01 4.17
CA ASP A 265 4.16 12.81 3.81
C ASP A 265 4.56 12.63 2.33
N GLN A 266 5.38 11.62 2.05
CA GLN A 266 6.12 11.47 0.79
C GLN A 266 5.48 10.44 -0.14
N PHE A 267 5.66 10.64 -1.45
CA PHE A 267 5.14 9.73 -2.47
C PHE A 267 5.95 8.42 -2.55
N ASP A 268 7.16 8.39 -2.03
CA ASP A 268 8.03 7.22 -1.98
C ASP A 268 7.50 6.08 -1.10
N SER A 269 6.66 6.40 -0.12
CA SER A 269 6.06 5.46 0.83
C SER A 269 5.19 4.40 0.15
N ILE A 270 4.74 4.64 -1.09
CA ILE A 270 4.03 3.64 -1.91
C ILE A 270 4.92 2.42 -2.18
N VAL A 271 6.21 2.63 -2.44
CA VAL A 271 7.16 1.53 -2.71
C VAL A 271 7.31 0.67 -1.46
N GLU A 272 7.43 1.31 -0.30
CA GLU A 272 7.50 0.61 0.99
C GLU A 272 6.19 -0.15 1.28
N ALA A 273 5.04 0.47 1.03
CA ALA A 273 3.73 -0.16 1.21
C ALA A 273 3.56 -1.41 0.33
N VAL A 274 3.99 -1.36 -0.95
CA VAL A 274 3.98 -2.53 -1.83
C VAL A 274 4.93 -3.63 -1.32
N GLY A 275 6.11 -3.24 -0.81
CA GLY A 275 7.06 -4.16 -0.20
C GLY A 275 6.48 -4.87 1.03
N LEU A 276 5.87 -4.12 1.95
CA LEU A 276 5.22 -4.64 3.14
C LEU A 276 3.99 -5.50 2.81
N GLY A 277 3.20 -5.11 1.80
CA GLY A 277 2.07 -5.91 1.33
C GLY A 277 2.50 -7.28 0.82
N ARG A 278 3.58 -7.34 0.02
CA ARG A 278 4.17 -8.61 -0.44
C ARG A 278 4.71 -9.45 0.73
N LEU A 279 5.31 -8.81 1.73
CA LEU A 279 5.80 -9.47 2.94
C LEU A 279 4.65 -10.12 3.74
N VAL A 280 3.58 -9.37 4.01
CA VAL A 280 2.42 -9.89 4.75
C VAL A 280 1.78 -11.06 4.02
N PHE A 281 1.64 -10.97 2.69
CA PHE A 281 1.10 -12.07 1.88
C PHE A 281 1.95 -13.35 1.99
N GLN A 282 3.27 -13.21 1.87
CA GLN A 282 4.20 -14.32 2.05
C GLN A 282 4.11 -14.93 3.45
N ASN A 283 4.12 -14.10 4.49
CA ASN A 283 4.05 -14.58 5.87
C ASN A 283 2.71 -15.28 6.15
N LEU A 284 1.61 -14.81 5.55
CA LEU A 284 0.30 -15.46 5.66
C LEU A 284 0.30 -16.84 5.01
N GLN A 285 0.95 -17.01 3.85
CA GLN A 285 1.10 -18.33 3.23
C GLN A 285 1.90 -19.30 4.12
N ASN A 286 2.94 -18.81 4.80
CA ASN A 286 3.72 -19.62 5.75
C ASN A 286 2.86 -20.03 6.95
N VAL A 287 2.05 -19.12 7.50
CA VAL A 287 1.10 -19.45 8.58
C VAL A 287 0.09 -20.51 8.15
N ILE A 288 -0.49 -20.38 6.95
CA ILE A 288 -1.43 -21.37 6.41
C ILE A 288 -0.74 -22.73 6.21
N ALA A 289 0.50 -22.73 5.69
CA ALA A 289 1.29 -23.94 5.50
C ALA A 289 1.69 -24.61 6.83
N TYR A 290 1.82 -23.83 7.91
CA TYR A 290 2.03 -24.35 9.27
C TYR A 290 0.75 -24.97 9.85
N LEU A 291 -0.37 -24.25 9.80
CA LEU A 291 -1.62 -24.65 10.48
C LEU A 291 -2.31 -25.86 9.83
N LEU A 292 -2.37 -25.93 8.49
CA LEU A 292 -3.18 -26.96 7.81
C LEU A 292 -2.65 -28.39 7.98
N PRO A 293 -1.36 -28.71 7.71
CA PRO A 293 -0.89 -30.09 7.75
C PRO A 293 -0.61 -30.58 9.18
N ALA A 294 -0.07 -29.71 10.04
CA ALA A 294 0.34 -30.10 11.38
C ALA A 294 -0.77 -29.92 12.43
N GLY A 295 -1.59 -28.88 12.34
CA GLY A 295 -2.75 -28.72 13.22
C GLY A 295 -3.87 -29.67 12.80
N SER A 296 -4.58 -29.32 11.72
CA SER A 296 -5.86 -29.97 11.38
C SER A 296 -5.72 -31.45 11.02
N TRP A 297 -4.65 -31.87 10.36
CA TRP A 297 -4.51 -33.28 9.95
C TRP A 297 -3.95 -34.17 11.06
N SER A 298 -3.12 -33.66 11.98
CA SER A 298 -2.64 -34.48 13.11
C SER A 298 -3.73 -34.68 14.17
N GLU A 299 -4.67 -33.73 14.26
CA GLU A 299 -5.81 -33.75 15.19
C GLU A 299 -6.97 -34.62 14.69
N ILE A 300 -7.19 -34.73 13.37
CA ILE A 300 -8.29 -35.56 12.83
C ILE A 300 -8.00 -37.06 12.92
N TRP A 301 -6.73 -37.46 12.85
CA TRP A 301 -6.34 -38.87 12.86
C TRP A 301 -6.80 -39.65 14.10
N PRO A 302 -6.64 -39.18 15.35
CA PRO A 302 -7.19 -39.82 16.54
C PRO A 302 -8.67 -40.19 16.43
N VAL A 303 -9.47 -39.32 15.82
CA VAL A 303 -10.91 -39.57 15.58
C VAL A 303 -11.10 -40.62 14.50
N LEU A 304 -10.36 -40.54 13.40
CA LEU A 304 -10.42 -41.54 12.33
C LEU A 304 -10.01 -42.93 12.82
N VAL A 305 -8.94 -43.03 13.63
CA VAL A 305 -8.50 -44.33 14.16
C VAL A 305 -9.54 -44.89 15.13
N ASN A 306 -10.13 -44.06 15.98
CA ASN A 306 -11.21 -44.47 16.87
C ASN A 306 -12.43 -45.01 16.09
N VAL A 307 -12.89 -44.29 15.05
CA VAL A 307 -14.10 -44.67 14.28
C VAL A 307 -13.88 -45.92 13.43
N PHE A 308 -12.75 -46.03 12.73
CA PHE A 308 -12.51 -47.14 11.79
C PHE A 308 -11.89 -48.38 12.45
N PHE A 309 -11.05 -48.19 13.47
CA PHE A 309 -10.32 -49.26 14.12
C PHE A 309 -10.74 -49.50 15.57
N GLY A 310 -11.72 -48.77 16.13
CA GLY A 310 -12.26 -49.06 17.45
C GLY A 310 -11.26 -48.94 18.60
N VAL A 311 -10.15 -48.21 18.42
CA VAL A 311 -9.16 -47.93 19.49
C VAL A 311 -9.75 -46.93 20.49
N PRO A 312 -9.35 -46.93 21.77
CA PRO A 312 -9.74 -45.87 22.70
C PRO A 312 -9.32 -44.49 22.18
N LEU A 313 -10.14 -43.47 22.45
CA LEU A 313 -9.95 -42.12 21.91
C LEU A 313 -8.57 -41.58 22.33
N SER A 314 -7.68 -41.53 21.35
CA SER A 314 -6.26 -41.19 21.52
C SER A 314 -6.01 -39.73 21.88
N PHE A 315 -6.98 -38.85 21.62
CA PHE A 315 -6.87 -37.41 21.85
C PHE A 315 -8.21 -36.81 22.26
N SER A 316 -8.21 -36.03 23.35
CA SER A 316 -9.41 -35.37 23.85
C SER A 316 -9.78 -34.15 23.02
N VAL A 317 -11.08 -33.92 22.81
CA VAL A 317 -11.62 -32.72 22.15
C VAL A 317 -11.22 -31.43 22.89
N LEU A 318 -11.12 -31.48 24.22
CA LEU A 318 -10.70 -30.32 25.01
C LEU A 318 -9.22 -29.98 24.76
N LEU A 319 -8.35 -31.00 24.68
CA LEU A 319 -6.93 -30.81 24.37
C LEU A 319 -6.73 -30.31 22.93
N MET A 320 -7.58 -30.72 21.99
CA MET A 320 -7.62 -30.18 20.62
C MET A 320 -7.88 -28.67 20.60
N ILE A 321 -8.88 -28.22 21.35
CA ILE A 321 -9.17 -26.78 21.48
C ILE A 321 -7.97 -26.05 22.09
N VAL A 322 -7.31 -26.66 23.08
CA VAL A 322 -6.12 -26.06 23.70
C VAL A 322 -5.00 -25.87 22.68
N ILE A 323 -4.76 -26.84 21.80
CA ILE A 323 -3.76 -26.70 20.74
C ILE A 323 -4.12 -25.56 19.77
N CYS A 324 -5.30 -25.65 19.18
CA CYS A 324 -5.76 -24.72 18.15
C CYS A 324 -5.82 -23.26 18.64
N VAL A 325 -6.28 -23.03 19.87
CA VAL A 325 -6.56 -21.67 20.38
C VAL A 325 -5.39 -21.09 21.16
N PHE A 326 -4.63 -21.92 21.89
CA PHE A 326 -3.57 -21.41 22.76
C PHE A 326 -2.19 -21.67 22.20
N THR A 327 -1.79 -22.92 21.94
CA THR A 327 -0.38 -23.19 21.55
C THR A 327 -0.10 -22.68 20.14
N ASP A 328 -0.93 -23.02 19.16
CA ASP A 328 -0.71 -22.66 17.75
C ASP A 328 -0.88 -21.16 17.45
N LEU A 329 -1.65 -20.45 18.27
CA LEU A 329 -1.81 -19.01 18.14
C LEU A 329 -0.48 -18.27 18.32
N PHE A 330 0.29 -18.60 19.36
CA PHE A 330 1.58 -17.92 19.59
C PHE A 330 2.62 -18.30 18.55
N LEU A 331 2.63 -19.57 18.11
CA LEU A 331 3.53 -20.02 17.05
C LEU A 331 3.22 -19.34 15.72
N SER A 332 1.96 -19.28 15.30
CA SER A 332 1.55 -18.58 14.07
C SER A 332 1.81 -17.07 14.12
N LEU A 333 1.59 -16.40 15.25
CA LEU A 333 1.94 -14.99 15.42
C LEU A 333 3.44 -14.72 15.22
N SER A 334 4.30 -15.65 15.64
CA SER A 334 5.74 -15.51 15.46
C SER A 334 6.17 -15.56 13.98
N LEU A 335 5.48 -16.37 13.16
CA LEU A 335 5.68 -16.44 11.70
C LEU A 335 5.21 -15.18 10.98
N ILE A 336 4.19 -14.48 11.50
CA ILE A 336 3.72 -13.20 10.92
C ILE A 336 4.80 -12.12 11.05
N MET A 337 5.57 -12.14 12.14
CA MET A 337 6.64 -11.16 12.42
C MET A 337 7.94 -11.44 11.67
N GLU A 338 7.92 -12.36 10.72
CA GLU A 338 9.09 -12.76 9.97
C GLU A 338 9.48 -11.73 8.90
N LYS A 339 10.79 -11.68 8.61
CA LYS A 339 11.34 -10.78 7.58
C LYS A 339 11.26 -11.42 6.20
N GLN A 340 11.19 -10.58 5.18
CA GLN A 340 11.05 -10.99 3.79
C GLN A 340 12.18 -11.93 3.34
N GLU A 341 11.81 -13.12 2.85
CA GLU A 341 12.72 -13.95 2.07
C GLU A 341 12.72 -13.53 0.60
N ILE A 342 13.83 -13.78 -0.09
CA ILE A 342 13.94 -13.52 -1.52
C ILE A 342 13.15 -14.61 -2.27
N ASP A 343 12.05 -14.20 -2.91
CA ASP A 343 11.39 -14.93 -4.01
C ASP A 343 10.79 -16.30 -3.62
N SER A 344 9.86 -16.35 -2.67
CA SER A 344 9.37 -17.60 -2.05
C SER A 344 8.11 -18.23 -2.67
N LEU A 345 7.56 -17.66 -3.74
CA LEU A 345 6.27 -18.11 -4.31
C LEU A 345 6.35 -19.35 -5.22
N SER A 346 7.54 -19.87 -5.50
CA SER A 346 7.73 -20.87 -6.56
C SER A 346 7.69 -22.34 -6.11
N LEU A 347 7.45 -22.65 -4.82
CA LEU A 347 7.56 -24.01 -4.29
C LEU A 347 6.32 -24.45 -3.50
N PRO A 348 5.79 -25.66 -3.75
CA PRO A 348 4.67 -26.22 -2.98
C PRO A 348 5.11 -26.65 -1.56
N PRO A 349 4.19 -26.67 -0.56
CA PRO A 349 4.47 -27.11 0.81
C PRO A 349 4.92 -28.59 0.89
N ARG A 350 5.90 -28.89 1.76
CA ARG A 350 6.38 -30.25 2.06
C ARG A 350 5.58 -30.87 3.22
N ASN A 351 5.30 -32.18 3.14
CA ASN A 351 4.56 -32.92 4.17
C ASN A 351 5.51 -33.52 5.22
N ALA A 352 5.46 -33.01 6.46
CA ALA A 352 6.05 -33.69 7.61
C ALA A 352 5.14 -34.87 8.04
N LYS A 353 5.69 -36.09 8.10
CA LYS A 353 4.93 -37.35 8.19
C LYS A 353 4.32 -37.59 9.59
N GLN A 354 3.02 -37.91 9.59
CA GLN A 354 2.11 -38.09 10.75
C GLN A 354 2.16 -39.46 11.44
N VAL A 355 2.98 -40.40 10.93
CA VAL A 355 3.02 -41.77 11.44
C VAL A 355 3.65 -41.86 12.85
N CYS A 356 4.41 -40.84 13.25
CA CYS A 356 5.20 -40.86 14.49
C CYS A 356 4.42 -40.53 15.77
N THR A 357 3.36 -39.72 15.71
CA THR A 357 2.55 -39.37 16.89
C THR A 357 1.72 -40.54 17.40
N HIS A 358 1.13 -41.29 16.48
CA HIS A 358 0.33 -42.47 16.81
C HIS A 358 1.20 -43.59 17.40
N SER A 359 2.41 -43.80 16.89
CA SER A 359 3.34 -44.78 17.43
C SER A 359 3.75 -44.49 18.88
N MET A 360 3.78 -43.22 19.29
CA MET A 360 4.15 -42.81 20.64
C MET A 360 3.09 -43.21 21.69
N LEU A 361 1.82 -43.05 21.33
CA LEU A 361 0.70 -43.47 22.18
C LEU A 361 0.66 -45.00 22.33
N PHE A 362 0.78 -45.73 21.22
CA PHE A 362 0.82 -47.19 21.25
C PHE A 362 2.03 -47.70 22.05
N PHE A 363 3.17 -46.99 22.02
CA PHE A 363 4.34 -47.31 22.83
C PHE A 363 4.11 -47.06 24.33
N TYR A 364 3.42 -45.98 24.71
CA TYR A 364 3.00 -45.74 26.10
C TYR A 364 2.08 -46.86 26.61
N MET A 365 1.03 -47.20 25.85
CA MET A 365 0.07 -48.25 26.22
C MET A 365 0.75 -49.63 26.31
N TRP A 366 1.71 -49.92 25.44
CA TRP A 366 2.47 -51.17 25.49
C TRP A 366 3.44 -51.25 26.67
N LYS A 367 4.16 -50.15 26.97
CA LYS A 367 5.20 -50.13 28.02
C LYS A 367 4.63 -50.02 29.43
N TYR A 368 3.60 -49.21 29.64
CA TYR A 368 3.06 -48.92 30.98
C TYR A 368 1.72 -49.61 31.28
N ALA A 369 0.83 -49.74 30.28
CA ALA A 369 -0.43 -50.46 30.45
C ALA A 369 -0.31 -51.96 30.10
N GLY A 370 0.80 -52.39 29.48
CA GLY A 370 1.06 -53.79 29.13
C GLY A 370 0.25 -54.33 27.95
N PHE A 371 -0.50 -53.48 27.24
CA PHE A 371 -1.36 -53.91 26.14
C PHE A 371 -0.57 -54.09 24.84
N PRO A 372 -0.56 -55.29 24.23
CA PRO A 372 0.06 -55.47 22.93
C PRO A 372 -0.74 -54.72 21.85
N ILE A 373 -0.03 -54.08 20.91
CA ILE A 373 -0.61 -53.16 19.92
C ILE A 373 -1.79 -53.79 19.15
N HIS A 374 -1.73 -55.09 18.86
CA HIS A 374 -2.80 -55.79 18.14
C HIS A 374 -4.12 -55.93 18.92
N GLU A 375 -4.09 -55.93 20.25
CA GLU A 375 -5.29 -56.04 21.10
C GLU A 375 -6.03 -54.70 21.20
N LEU A 376 -5.33 -53.57 21.01
CA LEU A 376 -5.95 -52.25 21.02
C LEU A 376 -6.76 -51.97 19.75
N PHE A 377 -6.44 -52.64 18.64
CA PHE A 377 -7.19 -52.55 17.39
C PHE A 377 -8.45 -53.44 17.46
N PHE A 378 -9.60 -52.85 17.08
CA PHE A 378 -10.96 -53.41 17.13
C PHE A 378 -11.53 -53.64 18.53
N LEU A 379 -11.05 -52.87 19.52
CA LEU A 379 -11.45 -53.04 20.90
C LEU A 379 -12.89 -52.56 21.20
N PHE A 380 -13.41 -51.59 20.42
CA PHE A 380 -14.79 -51.06 20.48
C PHE A 380 -15.35 -50.93 21.92
N GLU A 381 -16.35 -51.73 22.31
CA GLU A 381 -16.97 -51.73 23.66
C GLU A 381 -16.26 -52.64 24.68
N GLY A 382 -15.16 -53.31 24.29
CA GLY A 382 -14.38 -54.21 25.13
C GLY A 382 -13.48 -53.52 26.16
N TYR A 383 -13.33 -52.19 26.07
CA TYR A 383 -12.63 -51.36 27.07
C TYR A 383 -13.57 -51.07 28.26
N ALA A 384 -14.02 -52.13 28.92
CA ALA A 384 -14.97 -52.11 30.02
C ALA A 384 -14.35 -52.68 31.31
N GLU A 385 -15.08 -52.56 32.41
CA GLU A 385 -14.66 -52.99 33.74
C GLU A 385 -14.19 -54.47 33.73
N GLY A 386 -12.93 -54.72 34.10
CA GLY A 386 -12.30 -56.05 34.07
C GLY A 386 -11.37 -56.35 32.89
N TYR A 387 -11.15 -55.40 31.97
CA TYR A 387 -10.15 -55.55 30.90
C TYR A 387 -8.73 -55.69 31.50
N HIS A 388 -8.06 -56.83 31.23
CA HIS A 388 -6.77 -57.24 31.86
C HIS A 388 -6.75 -57.23 33.40
N GLY A 389 -7.92 -57.25 34.06
CA GLY A 389 -8.04 -57.27 35.52
C GLY A 389 -7.97 -55.89 36.20
N TYR A 390 -7.99 -54.80 35.42
CA TYR A 390 -8.01 -53.44 35.94
C TYR A 390 -9.44 -52.92 36.15
N THR A 391 -9.57 -52.00 37.09
CA THR A 391 -10.83 -51.29 37.36
C THR A 391 -11.11 -50.22 36.29
N LEU A 392 -12.38 -49.84 36.11
CA LEU A 392 -12.77 -48.82 35.11
C LEU A 392 -12.08 -47.47 35.38
N ASP A 393 -11.91 -47.10 36.65
CA ASP A 393 -11.22 -45.87 37.07
C ASP A 393 -9.73 -45.90 36.68
N GLU A 394 -9.05 -47.04 36.82
CA GLU A 394 -7.66 -47.20 36.37
C GLU A 394 -7.54 -47.14 34.84
N LEU A 395 -8.47 -47.77 34.10
CA LEU A 395 -8.49 -47.71 32.63
C LEU A 395 -8.68 -46.28 32.10
N THR A 396 -9.53 -45.50 32.75
CA THR A 396 -9.78 -44.10 32.37
C THR A 396 -8.57 -43.21 32.67
N ASP A 397 -7.87 -43.45 33.77
CA ASP A 397 -6.63 -42.74 34.13
C ASP A 397 -5.49 -43.06 33.14
N PHE A 398 -5.33 -44.32 32.73
CA PHE A 398 -4.38 -44.70 31.67
C PHE A 398 -4.69 -44.04 30.34
N ASN A 399 -5.97 -43.96 29.96
CA ASN A 399 -6.37 -43.31 28.71
C ASN A 399 -6.15 -41.79 28.78
N ALA A 400 -6.50 -41.14 29.88
CA ALA A 400 -6.27 -39.71 30.10
C ALA A 400 -4.77 -39.37 30.08
N THR A 401 -3.93 -40.21 30.68
CA THR A 401 -2.47 -40.07 30.63
C THR A 401 -1.94 -40.23 29.20
N GLY A 402 -2.45 -41.22 28.45
CA GLY A 402 -2.12 -41.40 27.03
C GLY A 402 -2.47 -40.18 26.18
N GLN A 403 -3.65 -39.59 26.40
CA GLN A 403 -4.08 -38.35 25.73
C GLN A 403 -3.15 -37.17 26.05
N CYS A 404 -2.67 -37.05 27.28
CA CYS A 404 -1.72 -36.00 27.68
C CYS A 404 -0.33 -36.22 27.07
N VAL A 405 0.13 -37.47 26.95
CA VAL A 405 1.38 -37.83 26.24
C VAL A 405 1.27 -37.46 24.75
N TYR A 406 0.13 -37.76 24.11
CA TYR A 406 -0.11 -37.39 22.72
C TYR A 406 -0.10 -35.87 22.53
N PHE A 407 -0.76 -35.13 23.43
CA PHE A 407 -0.76 -33.65 23.45
C PHE A 407 0.65 -33.06 23.55
N VAL A 408 1.46 -33.50 24.53
CA VAL A 408 2.84 -33.02 24.70
C VAL A 408 3.69 -33.34 23.47
N THR A 409 3.52 -34.54 22.90
CA THR A 409 4.23 -34.95 21.69
C THR A 409 3.89 -34.05 20.50
N LEU A 410 2.61 -33.68 20.32
CA LEU A 410 2.21 -32.74 19.26
C LEU A 410 2.82 -31.36 19.45
N VAL A 411 2.84 -30.82 20.66
CA VAL A 411 3.45 -29.49 20.92
C VAL A 411 4.93 -29.47 20.52
N PHE A 412 5.69 -30.53 20.81
CA PHE A 412 7.09 -30.61 20.39
C PHE A 412 7.24 -30.75 18.87
N LEU A 413 6.40 -31.54 18.20
CA LEU A 413 6.45 -31.68 16.74
C LEU A 413 6.04 -30.41 16.01
N GLN A 414 5.17 -29.59 16.62
CA GLN A 414 4.85 -28.27 16.12
C GLN A 414 6.08 -27.36 16.11
N TRP A 415 7.03 -27.53 17.02
CA TRP A 415 8.26 -26.75 17.05
C TRP A 415 9.18 -27.06 15.87
N ASP A 416 9.26 -28.32 15.43
CA ASP A 416 10.03 -28.62 14.22
C ASP A 416 9.29 -28.15 12.99
N ASN A 417 7.96 -28.28 12.97
CA ASN A 417 7.17 -27.82 11.82
C ASN A 417 7.30 -26.31 11.61
N ILE A 418 7.29 -25.51 12.69
CA ILE A 418 7.54 -24.07 12.56
C ILE A 418 8.97 -23.79 12.08
N LEU A 419 9.98 -24.53 12.55
CA LEU A 419 11.37 -24.37 12.11
C LEU A 419 11.60 -24.82 10.66
N ALA A 420 10.85 -25.81 10.19
CA ALA A 420 10.85 -26.29 8.81
C ALA A 420 10.15 -25.29 7.87
N VAL A 421 9.00 -24.75 8.27
CA VAL A 421 8.27 -23.73 7.51
C VAL A 421 9.02 -22.39 7.50
N HIS A 422 9.79 -22.11 8.56
CA HIS A 422 10.62 -20.91 8.67
C HIS A 422 11.62 -20.77 7.52
N ASN A 423 12.21 -21.85 7.02
CA ASN A 423 13.26 -21.79 6.00
C ASN A 423 13.00 -22.74 4.82
N ARG A 424 12.23 -22.29 3.81
CA ARG A 424 11.88 -23.14 2.66
C ARG A 424 12.99 -23.34 1.62
N ARG A 425 14.00 -22.46 1.57
CA ARG A 425 15.06 -22.49 0.54
C ARG A 425 16.48 -22.58 1.10
N LEU A 426 16.70 -22.19 2.34
CA LEU A 426 18.03 -22.16 2.96
C LEU A 426 18.08 -23.20 4.08
N SER A 427 19.19 -23.92 4.15
CA SER A 427 19.50 -24.78 5.29
C SER A 427 19.52 -23.95 6.57
N ILE A 428 18.90 -24.46 7.64
CA ILE A 428 18.87 -23.85 8.98
C ILE A 428 20.29 -23.52 9.47
N ALA A 429 21.29 -24.33 9.08
CA ALA A 429 22.70 -24.08 9.39
C ALA A 429 23.34 -22.90 8.63
N LEU A 430 22.82 -22.57 7.44
CA LEU A 430 23.23 -21.42 6.63
C LEU A 430 22.50 -20.13 7.04
N VAL A 431 21.34 -20.26 7.67
CA VAL A 431 20.56 -19.15 8.22
C VAL A 431 21.12 -18.81 9.58
N ASP A 432 21.99 -17.80 9.64
CA ASP A 432 22.52 -17.23 10.89
C ASP A 432 21.40 -16.98 11.93
N PRO A 433 21.23 -17.83 12.96
CA PRO A 433 20.26 -17.58 14.03
C PRO A 433 20.74 -16.46 14.98
N ILE A 434 22.02 -16.09 14.84
CA ILE A 434 22.77 -15.23 15.76
C ILE A 434 22.85 -13.79 15.25
N THR A 435 22.83 -13.57 13.93
CA THR A 435 23.04 -12.24 13.34
C THR A 435 21.77 -11.37 13.40
N LYS A 436 21.89 -10.16 13.97
CA LYS A 436 20.79 -9.18 14.19
C LYS A 436 19.96 -8.84 12.93
N LYS A 437 20.49 -9.10 11.73
CA LYS A 437 19.82 -8.84 10.45
C LYS A 437 18.64 -9.79 10.16
N ARG A 438 18.69 -11.06 10.58
CA ARG A 438 17.65 -12.08 10.28
C ARG A 438 17.03 -12.77 11.51
N ARG A 439 17.53 -12.54 12.72
CA ARG A 439 16.98 -13.14 13.94
C ARG A 439 15.52 -12.72 14.18
N ASN A 440 14.63 -13.71 14.28
CA ASN A 440 13.28 -13.53 14.81
C ASN A 440 13.22 -14.02 16.28
N PRO A 441 13.39 -13.14 17.28
CA PRO A 441 13.34 -13.55 18.69
C PRO A 441 11.95 -14.07 19.11
N TRP A 442 10.91 -13.68 18.36
CA TRP A 442 9.53 -14.07 18.67
C TRP A 442 9.28 -15.56 18.44
N LEU A 443 10.02 -16.21 17.54
CA LEU A 443 9.91 -17.65 17.30
C LEU A 443 10.36 -18.48 18.50
N ILE A 444 11.46 -18.07 19.15
CA ILE A 444 11.93 -18.71 20.39
C ILE A 444 10.97 -18.37 21.54
N ALA A 445 10.51 -17.13 21.62
CA ALA A 445 9.56 -16.71 22.64
C ALA A 445 8.25 -17.51 22.55
N SER A 446 7.69 -17.70 21.35
CA SER A 446 6.46 -18.47 21.14
C SER A 446 6.64 -19.95 21.46
N ALA A 447 7.78 -20.55 21.12
CA ALA A 447 8.09 -21.92 21.52
C ALA A 447 8.08 -22.06 23.05
N ILE A 448 8.79 -21.19 23.77
CA ILE A 448 8.80 -21.20 25.24
C ILE A 448 7.39 -20.98 25.82
N THR A 449 6.61 -20.05 25.25
CA THR A 449 5.23 -19.81 25.68
C THR A 449 4.35 -21.04 25.46
N SER A 450 4.47 -21.73 24.33
CA SER A 450 3.73 -22.97 24.08
C SER A 450 4.11 -24.09 25.05
N LEU A 451 5.40 -24.20 25.43
CA LEU A 451 5.83 -25.13 26.48
C LEU A 451 5.19 -24.80 27.83
N ALA A 452 5.20 -23.52 28.18
CA ALA A 452 4.62 -23.05 29.44
C ALA A 452 3.11 -23.35 29.50
N ILE A 453 2.40 -23.17 28.38
CA ILE A 453 0.98 -23.53 28.25
C ILE A 453 0.80 -25.04 28.40
N ALA A 454 1.64 -25.84 27.74
CA ALA A 454 1.55 -27.29 27.83
C ALA A 454 1.74 -27.79 29.28
N VAL A 455 2.79 -27.30 29.97
CA VAL A 455 3.05 -27.61 31.39
C VAL A 455 1.91 -27.13 32.27
N PHE A 456 1.37 -25.93 32.01
CA PHE A 456 0.25 -25.38 32.77
C PHE A 456 -1.01 -26.26 32.65
N VAL A 457 -1.28 -26.83 31.47
CA VAL A 457 -2.46 -27.67 31.22
C VAL A 457 -2.27 -29.09 31.78
N THR A 458 -1.06 -29.63 31.79
CA THR A 458 -0.82 -31.01 32.25
C THR A 458 -0.47 -31.13 33.73
N GLU A 459 0.13 -30.13 34.37
CA GLU A 459 0.67 -30.26 35.75
C GLU A 459 -0.10 -29.47 36.83
N VAL A 460 -1.00 -28.55 36.46
CA VAL A 460 -1.70 -27.72 37.46
C VAL A 460 -2.95 -28.43 38.01
N PRO A 461 -3.04 -28.73 39.32
CA PRO A 461 -4.09 -29.59 39.88
C PRO A 461 -5.54 -29.09 39.71
N GLY A 462 -5.74 -27.76 39.61
CA GLY A 462 -7.06 -27.17 39.37
C GLY A 462 -7.49 -27.26 37.90
N ILE A 463 -6.52 -27.21 36.99
CA ILE A 463 -6.72 -27.27 35.54
C ILE A 463 -6.90 -28.71 35.10
N GLN A 464 -6.18 -29.65 35.72
CA GLN A 464 -6.35 -31.09 35.54
C GLN A 464 -7.81 -31.55 35.68
N LYS A 465 -8.49 -31.06 36.72
CA LYS A 465 -9.91 -31.37 36.93
C LYS A 465 -10.85 -30.74 35.89
N LEU A 466 -10.47 -29.61 35.31
CA LEU A 466 -11.30 -28.89 34.33
C LEU A 466 -11.18 -29.51 32.93
N PHE A 467 -9.97 -29.92 32.55
CA PHE A 467 -9.68 -30.47 31.22
C PHE A 467 -9.66 -31.99 31.17
N GLY A 468 -9.74 -32.67 32.32
CA GLY A 468 -9.62 -34.13 32.41
C GLY A 468 -8.20 -34.61 32.11
N THR A 469 -7.18 -33.81 32.47
CA THR A 469 -5.76 -34.12 32.22
C THR A 469 -5.09 -34.72 33.46
N VAL A 470 -4.04 -35.49 33.22
CA VAL A 470 -3.24 -36.18 34.24
C VAL A 470 -1.77 -35.81 34.04
N SER A 471 -0.99 -35.78 35.11
CA SER A 471 0.44 -35.48 35.06
C SER A 471 1.19 -36.47 34.17
N VAL A 472 2.11 -35.96 33.35
CA VAL A 472 2.82 -36.76 32.33
C VAL A 472 4.20 -37.14 32.86
N PRO A 473 4.61 -38.42 32.81
CA PRO A 473 5.96 -38.82 33.22
C PRO A 473 7.04 -38.11 32.38
N ILE A 474 8.12 -37.67 33.05
CA ILE A 474 9.21 -36.88 32.44
C ILE A 474 9.85 -37.59 31.22
N GLU A 475 9.85 -38.91 31.17
CA GLU A 475 10.34 -39.69 30.01
C GLU A 475 9.65 -39.29 28.70
N PHE A 476 8.34 -39.03 28.76
CA PHE A 476 7.53 -38.67 27.58
C PHE A 476 7.63 -37.20 27.19
N TRP A 477 8.30 -36.37 28.00
CA TRP A 477 8.71 -35.02 27.60
C TRP A 477 10.00 -35.04 26.77
N LEU A 478 10.91 -35.97 27.05
CA LEU A 478 12.23 -36.04 26.39
C LEU A 478 12.21 -36.84 25.09
N LEU A 479 11.40 -37.89 25.01
CA LEU A 479 11.32 -38.74 23.82
C LEU A 479 10.89 -37.98 22.55
N PRO A 480 9.87 -37.09 22.56
CA PRO A 480 9.46 -36.33 21.38
C PRO A 480 10.60 -35.49 20.81
N ILE A 481 11.48 -34.93 21.65
CA ILE A 481 12.61 -34.08 21.24
C ILE A 481 13.58 -34.84 20.32
N SER A 482 13.80 -36.14 20.57
CA SER A 482 14.68 -36.95 19.72
C SER A 482 14.08 -37.20 18.33
N LEU A 483 12.76 -37.37 18.27
CA LEU A 483 12.03 -37.61 17.03
C LEU A 483 11.88 -36.31 16.22
N ALA A 484 11.62 -35.23 16.93
CA ALA A 484 11.63 -33.86 16.46
C ALA A 484 12.93 -33.50 15.73
N LEU A 485 14.07 -33.70 16.40
CA LEU A 485 15.40 -33.53 15.82
C LEU A 485 15.59 -34.41 14.58
N GLY A 486 15.10 -35.66 14.60
CA GLY A 486 15.16 -36.56 13.45
C GLY A 486 14.40 -36.04 12.22
N ILE A 487 13.22 -35.45 12.43
CA ILE A 487 12.43 -34.82 11.35
C ILE A 487 13.15 -33.58 10.82
N LEU A 488 13.70 -32.76 11.70
CA LEU A 488 14.45 -31.56 11.32
C LEU A 488 15.69 -31.91 10.47
N PHE A 489 16.45 -32.93 10.87
CA PHE A 489 17.57 -33.44 10.05
C PHE A 489 17.09 -34.00 8.71
N ALA A 490 15.92 -34.62 8.65
CA ALA A 490 15.37 -35.16 7.41
C ALA A 490 14.84 -34.07 6.47
N ASP A 491 14.44 -32.90 6.98
CA ASP A 491 14.03 -31.75 6.16
C ASP A 491 15.23 -30.95 5.63
N GLU A 492 16.33 -30.97 6.38
CA GLU A 492 17.59 -30.28 6.05
C GLU A 492 18.42 -31.02 4.96
N ILE A 493 18.26 -32.33 4.81
CA ILE A 493 18.87 -33.17 3.76
C ILE A 493 18.05 -33.09 2.47
#